data_AF-A0A0S3UCS1-F1
#
_entry.id   AF-A0A0S3UCS1-F1
#
_cell.length_a   1.000
_cell.length_b   1.000
_cell.length_c   1.000
_cell.angle_alpha   90.00
_cell.angle_beta   90.00
_cell.angle_gamma   90.00
#
_symmetry.space_group_name_H-M   'P 1'
#
loop_
_entity.id
_entity.type
_entity.pdbx_description
1 polymer ?
#
loop_
_entity_poly.entity_id
_entity_poly.type
_entity_poly.pdbx_seq_one_letter_code
_entity_poly.pdbx_strand_id
1 'polypeptide(L)' 'MNAQEIVELYATGQRDFSHVKLVHACLTEAKLVGAKLIGAELFERN' A
#
# COMPACT_ATOMS: atom_id res chain seq x y z
N MET A 1 5.96 4.48 2.75
CA MET A 1 4.66 4.10 3.33
C MET A 1 4.78 2.65 3.76
N ASN A 2 4.45 2.36 5.02
CA ASN A 2 4.65 1.03 5.60
C ASN A 2 3.36 0.20 5.52
N ALA A 3 3.50 -1.12 5.63
CA ALA A 3 2.35 -2.02 5.63
C ALA A 3 1.32 -1.67 6.71
N GLN A 4 1.78 -1.26 7.90
CA GLN A 4 0.91 -0.83 8.98
C GLN A 4 0.09 0.43 8.63
N GLU A 5 0.72 1.43 8.00
CA GLU A 5 0.02 2.66 7.59
C GLU A 5 -1.07 2.37 6.56
N ILE A 6 -0.82 1.45 5.61
CA ILE A 6 -1.85 1.05 4.64
C ILE A 6 -3.03 0.41 5.36
N VAL A 7 -2.79 -0.48 6.33
CA VAL A 7 -3.86 -1.15 7.09
C VAL A 7 -4.68 -0.14 7.89
N GLU A 8 -4.02 0.81 8.56
CA GLU A 8 -4.69 1.87 9.32
C GLU A 8 -5.54 2.76 8.40
N LEU A 9 -4.99 3.23 7.28
CA LEU A 9 -5.74 4.04 6.31
C LEU A 9 -6.84 3.22 5.62
N TYR A 10 -6.60 1.95 5.36
CA TYR A 10 -7.62 1.05 4.83
C TYR A 10 -8.78 0.87 5.84
N ALA A 11 -8.49 0.88 7.14
CA ALA A 11 -9.50 0.85 8.20
C ALA A 11 -10.32 2.13 8.29
N THR A 12 -9.75 3.29 7.94
CA THR A 12 -10.51 4.56 7.87
C THR A 12 -11.38 4.68 6.62
N GLY A 13 -11.33 3.70 5.71
CA GLY A 13 -12.05 3.70 4.44
C GLY A 13 -11.24 4.27 3.27
N GLN A 14 -9.96 4.60 3.48
CA GLN A 14 -9.09 4.95 2.37
C GLN A 14 -8.91 3.72 1.46
N ARG A 15 -9.14 3.96 0.17
CA ARG A 15 -8.95 2.95 -0.88
C ARG A 15 -7.99 3.43 -1.94
N ASP A 16 -7.64 4.71 -1.97
CA ASP A 16 -6.66 5.23 -2.92
C ASP A 16 -5.25 5.23 -2.30
N PHE A 17 -4.40 4.40 -2.90
CA PHE A 17 -2.97 4.25 -2.61
C PHE A 17 -2.18 4.36 -3.93
N SER A 18 -2.65 5.19 -4.85
CA SER A 18 -1.95 5.41 -6.12
C SER A 18 -0.66 6.21 -5.89
N HIS A 19 0.40 5.88 -6.61
CA HIS A 19 1.72 6.55 -6.55
C HIS A 19 2.41 6.53 -5.18
N VAL A 20 1.98 5.67 -4.26
CA VAL A 20 2.66 5.55 -2.96
C VAL A 20 3.95 4.75 -3.08
N LYS A 21 4.95 5.11 -2.27
CA LYS A 21 6.17 4.33 -2.13
C LYS A 21 5.98 3.25 -1.08
N LEU A 22 5.89 2.02 -1.55
CA LEU A 22 5.75 0.77 -0.79
C LEU A 22 7.03 -0.07 -0.85
N VAL A 23 8.12 0.56 -1.24
CA VAL A 23 9.46 -0.04 -1.23
C VAL A 23 9.75 -0.52 0.19
N HIS A 24 10.07 -1.82 0.32
CA HIS A 24 10.26 -2.55 1.59
C HIS A 24 9.00 -2.78 2.45
N ALA A 25 7.79 -2.47 1.97
CA ALA A 25 6.57 -2.75 2.71
C ALA A 25 6.20 -4.25 2.65
N CYS A 26 6.13 -4.91 3.81
CA CYS A 26 5.69 -6.30 3.90
C CYS A 26 4.15 -6.40 3.85
N LEU A 27 3.60 -6.67 2.66
CA LEU A 27 2.14 -6.83 2.44
C LEU A 27 1.68 -8.29 2.49
N THR A 28 2.50 -9.18 3.03
CA THR A 28 2.15 -10.59 3.20
C THR A 28 0.88 -10.70 4.06
N GLU A 29 -0.14 -11.38 3.55
CA GLU A 29 -1.47 -11.52 4.16
C GLU A 29 -2.33 -10.23 4.26
N ALA A 30 -1.89 -9.11 3.68
CA ALA A 30 -2.67 -7.87 3.70
C ALA A 30 -3.94 -7.99 2.82
N LYS A 31 -5.13 -7.87 3.43
CA LYS A 31 -6.42 -7.90 2.73
C LYS A 31 -6.79 -6.52 2.17
N LEU A 32 -6.17 -6.15 1.06
CA LEU A 32 -6.38 -4.85 0.37
C LEU A 32 -7.37 -4.95 -0.79
N VAL A 33 -8.53 -5.59 -0.56
CA VAL A 33 -9.52 -5.83 -1.62
C VAL A 33 -10.15 -4.49 -2.05
N GLY A 34 -10.01 -4.14 -3.33
CA GLY A 34 -10.52 -2.87 -3.86
C GLY A 34 -9.64 -1.65 -3.55
N ALA A 35 -8.43 -1.85 -3.04
CA ALA A 35 -7.43 -0.81 -2.96
C ALA A 35 -6.87 -0.46 -4.36
N LYS A 36 -6.75 0.83 -4.63
CA LYS A 36 -6.18 1.38 -5.87
C LYS A 36 -4.68 1.58 -5.63
N LEU A 37 -3.86 0.77 -6.29
CA LEU A 37 -2.39 0.79 -6.16
C LEU A 37 -1.70 1.25 -7.46
N ILE A 38 -2.38 2.11 -8.23
CA ILE A 38 -1.90 2.50 -9.56
C ILE A 38 -0.60 3.30 -9.41
N GLY A 39 0.46 2.84 -10.09
CA GLY A 39 1.76 3.52 -10.05
C GLY A 39 2.46 3.46 -8.68
N ALA A 40 2.03 2.61 -7.76
CA ALA A 40 2.73 2.40 -6.50
C ALA A 40 4.11 1.78 -6.75
N GLU A 41 5.14 2.31 -6.08
CA GLU A 41 6.50 1.79 -6.15
C GLU A 41 6.63 0.63 -5.15
N LEU A 42 6.62 -0.61 -5.65
CA LEU A 42 6.70 -1.84 -4.82
C LEU A 42 8.13 -2.38 -4.64
N PHE A 43 9.07 -1.90 -5.45
CA PHE A 43 10.45 -2.35 -5.44
C PHE A 43 11.39 -1.15 -5.53
N GLU A 44 12.56 -1.29 -4.92
CA GLU A 44 13.61 -0.29 -5.05
C GLU A 44 14.12 -0.32 -6.49
N ARG A 45 14.06 0.82 -7.17
CA ARG A 45 14.80 0.99 -8.43
C ARG A 45 16.20 1.46 -8.07
N ASN A 46 17.17 0.58 -8.31
CA ASN A 46 18.60 0.90 -8.34
C ASN A 46 18.91 1.86 -9.50
#